data_AF-A0A0M8TPM9-F1
#
_entry.id   AF-A0A0M8TPM9-F1
#
_cell.length_a   1.000
_cell.length_b   1.000
_cell.length_c   1.000
_cell.angle_alpha   90.00
_cell.angle_beta   90.00
_cell.angle_gamma   90.00
#
_symmetry.space_group_name_H-M   'P 1'
#
loop_
_entity.id
_entity.type
_entity.pdbx_description
1 polymer ?
#
loop_
_entity_poly.entity_id
_entity_poly.type
_entity_poly.pdbx_seq_one_letter_code
_entity_poly.pdbx_strand_id
1 'polypeptide(L)' 'MALEKNDRVGYRDGREGRHHGRVEEVRDLGPHAVYRIRNELTNEIQVITQEQIVQGTGEADA' A
#
# COMPACT_ATOMS: atom_id res chain seq x y z
N MET A 1 -8.88 -8.44 -5.53
CA MET A 1 -8.21 -7.51 -6.47
C MET A 1 -6.72 -7.52 -6.13
N ALA A 2 -5.85 -7.73 -7.12
CA ALA A 2 -4.41 -7.57 -6.95
C ALA A 2 -4.06 -6.10 -7.15
N LEU A 3 -3.11 -5.58 -6.38
CA LEU A 3 -2.60 -4.22 -6.57
C LEU A 3 -1.54 -4.20 -7.67
N GLU A 4 -1.48 -3.11 -8.41
CA GLU A 4 -0.52 -2.88 -9.48
C GLU A 4 0.43 -1.73 -9.14
N LYS A 5 1.50 -1.59 -9.93
CA LYS A 5 2.43 -0.47 -9.78
C LYS A 5 1.72 0.86 -10.02
N ASN A 6 2.01 1.83 -9.15
CA ASN A 6 1.44 3.17 -9.02
C ASN A 6 0.05 3.24 -8.36
N ASP A 7 -0.56 2.10 -8.01
CA ASP A 7 -1.80 2.09 -7.25
C ASP A 7 -1.63 2.81 -5.92
N ARG A 8 -2.61 3.64 -5.59
CA ARG A 8 -2.65 4.33 -4.30
C ARG A 8 -3.35 3.45 -3.28
N VAL A 9 -2.71 3.26 -2.13
CA VAL A 9 -3.21 2.37 -1.08
C VAL A 9 -3.11 3.01 0.29
N GLY A 10 -4.11 2.71 1.12
CA GLY A 10 -4.03 2.91 2.57
C GLY A 10 -3.36 1.70 3.23
N TYR A 11 -2.50 1.92 4.20
CA TYR A 11 -1.82 0.83 4.93
C TYR A 11 -1.49 1.17 6.38
N ARG A 12 -1.15 0.14 7.15
CA ARG A 12 -0.66 0.23 8.54
C ARG A 12 0.76 -0.32 8.62
N ASP A 13 1.69 0.47 9.13
CA ASP A 13 3.10 0.11 9.30
C ASP A 13 3.45 -0.26 10.77
N GLY A 14 2.44 -0.54 11.59
CA GLY A 14 2.58 -0.84 13.02
C GLY A 14 2.68 0.39 13.93
N ARG A 15 2.72 1.60 13.36
CA ARG A 15 2.58 2.85 14.13
C ARG A 15 1.10 3.22 14.25
N GLU A 16 0.75 4.05 15.24
CA GLU A 16 -0.60 4.60 15.36
C GLU A 16 -0.89 5.50 14.15
N GLY A 17 -1.79 5.04 13.27
CA GLY A 17 -2.24 5.84 12.13
C GLY A 17 -2.57 5.00 10.91
N ARG A 18 -3.35 5.59 9.99
CA ARG A 18 -3.48 5.10 8.62
C ARG A 18 -2.54 5.91 7.76
N HIS A 19 -1.66 5.21 7.05
CA HIS A 19 -0.75 5.82 6.09
C HIS A 19 -1.28 5.65 4.68
N HIS A 20 -0.89 6.56 3.79
CA HIS A 20 -1.20 6.48 2.37
C HIS A 20 0.10 6.47 1.57
N GLY A 21 0.11 5.68 0.51
CA GLY A 21 1.28 5.55 -0.34
C GLY A 21 0.94 5.00 -1.70
N ARG A 22 1.96 4.93 -2.55
CA ARG A 22 1.86 4.36 -3.89
C ARG A 22 2.69 3.10 -4.01
N VAL A 23 2.15 2.10 -4.68
CA VAL A 23 2.88 0.86 -4.97
C VAL A 23 4.00 1.18 -5.96
N GLU A 24 5.25 0.97 -5.55
CA GLU A 24 6.41 1.10 -6.44
C GLU A 24 6.73 -0.23 -7.14
N GLU A 25 6.49 -1.33 -6.43
CA GLU A 25 6.82 -2.69 -6.87
C GLU A 25 5.98 -3.72 -6.11
N VAL A 26 5.55 -4.75 -6.83
CA VAL A 26 4.89 -5.95 -6.30
C VAL A 26 5.84 -7.11 -6.50
N ARG A 27 6.27 -7.75 -5.42
CA ARG A 27 7.29 -8.83 -5.50
C ARG A 27 6.69 -10.21 -5.62
N ASP A 28 5.58 -10.43 -4.93
CA ASP A 28 4.87 -11.71 -4.90
C ASP A 28 3.38 -11.42 -5.12
N LEU A 29 2.73 -12.20 -5.98
CA LEU A 29 1.30 -12.08 -6.31
C LEU A 29 0.44 -13.14 -5.58
N GLY A 30 1.05 -13.90 -4.67
CA GLY A 30 0.43 -15.01 -3.95
C GLY A 30 -0.13 -14.63 -2.58
N PRO A 31 -0.48 -15.62 -1.73
CA PRO A 31 -0.98 -15.38 -0.37
C PRO A 31 0.03 -14.69 0.55
N HIS A 32 1.30 -14.60 0.12
CA HIS A 32 2.38 -13.89 0.80
C HIS A 32 2.80 -12.63 0.03
N ALA A 33 1.87 -12.00 -0.68
CA ALA A 33 2.17 -10.83 -1.49
C ALA A 33 2.83 -9.71 -0.67
N VAL A 34 3.99 -9.26 -1.16
CA VAL A 34 4.77 -8.17 -0.57
C VAL A 34 4.79 -6.98 -1.51
N TYR A 35 4.46 -5.82 -0.95
CA TYR A 35 4.34 -4.55 -1.66
C TYR A 35 5.38 -3.57 -1.14
N ARG A 36 6.11 -2.94 -2.06
CA ARG A 36 6.93 -1.76 -1.75
C ARG A 36 6.08 -0.53 -1.97
N ILE A 37 5.76 0.18 -0.90
CA ILE A 37 4.92 1.36 -0.91
C ILE A 37 5.77 2.59 -0.64
N ARG A 38 5.72 3.58 -1.53
CA ARG A 38 6.28 4.91 -1.28
C ARG A 38 5.24 5.74 -0.50
N ASN A 39 5.56 6.11 0.73
CA ASN A 39 4.70 6.94 1.55
C ASN A 39 4.56 8.34 0.94
N GLU A 40 3.34 8.85 0.82
CA GLU A 40 3.09 10.17 0.21
C GLU A 40 3.51 11.35 1.12
N LEU A 41 3.58 11.16 2.43
CA LEU A 41 3.95 12.19 3.40
C LEU A 41 5.46 12.24 3.64
N THR A 42 6.10 11.08 3.85
CA THR A 42 7.53 11.00 4.20
C THR A 42 8.43 10.73 3.00
N ASN A 43 7.86 10.33 1.86
CA ASN A 43 8.58 9.89 0.66
C ASN A 43 9.50 8.66 0.89
N GLU A 44 9.33 7.98 2.03
CA GLU A 44 10.08 6.77 2.37
C GLU A 44 9.45 5.53 1.73
N ILE A 45 10.28 4.53 1.47
CA ILE A 45 9.81 3.21 1.02
C ILE A 45 9.52 2.34 2.24
N GLN A 46 8.27 1.89 2.32
CA GLN A 46 7.79 0.92 3.29
C GLN A 46 7.54 -0.41 2.59
N VAL A 47 7.87 -1.51 3.27
CA VAL A 47 7.59 -2.86 2.78
C VAL A 47 6.46 -3.42 3.63
N ILE A 48 5.33 -3.72 3.00
CA ILE A 48 4.13 -4.20 3.68
C ILE A 48 3.59 -5.45 3.01
N THR A 49 2.84 -6.22 3.79
CA THR A 49 2.09 -7.38 3.32
C THR A 49 0.66 -7.00 2.95
N GLN A 50 -0.03 -7.91 2.26
CA GLN A 50 -1.45 -7.73 1.92
C GLN A 50 -2.34 -7.47 3.14
N GLU A 51 -2.05 -8.08 4.30
CA GLU A 51 -2.85 -7.93 5.52
C GLU A 51 -2.76 -6.54 6.14
N GLN A 52 -1.68 -5.81 5.84
CA GLN A 52 -1.46 -4.44 6.32
C GLN A 52 -2.14 -3.38 5.45
N ILE A 53 -2.59 -3.76 4.25
CA ILE A 53 -3.33 -2.87 3.37
C ILE A 53 -4.73 -2.72 3.92
N VAL A 54 -5.04 -1.50 4.37
CA VAL A 54 -6.39 -1.13 4.75
C VAL A 54 -7.04 -0.68 3.46
N GLN A 55 -8.01 -1.43 2.95
CA GLN A 55 -8.79 -1.02 1.78
C GLN A 55 -9.47 0.33 2.06
N GLY A 56 -8.75 1.41 1.76
CA GLY A 56 -9.31 2.64 1.26
C GLY A 56 -9.13 2.55 -0.24
N THR A 57 -9.98 1.75 -0.90
CA THR A 57 -10.17 1.90 -2.34
C THR A 57 -10.48 3.37 -2.52
N GLY A 58 -9.61 4.11 -3.20
CA GLY A 58 -9.98 5.42 -3.68
C GLY A 58 -11.11 5.24 -4.69
N GLU A 59 -12.34 5.03 -4.22
CA GLU A 59 -13.47 5.71 -4.81
C GLU A 59 -13.13 7.19 -4.64
N ALA A 60 -12.52 7.73 -5.68
CA ALA A 60 -12.65 9.13 -5.97
C ALA A 60 -14.15 9.41 -5.97
N ASP A 61 -14.60 10.19 -5.00
CA ASP A 61 -15.57 11.24 -5.23
C ASP A 61 -15.46 11.71 -6.69
N ALA A 62 -16.44 11.34 -7.51
CA ALA A 62 -16.71 11.89 -8.84
C ALA A 62 -18.23 11.98 -9.01
#